data_AF-A0A352RYF8-F1
#
_entry.id   AF-A0A352RYF8-F1
#
_cell.length_a   1.000
_cell.length_b   1.000
_cell.length_c   1.000
_cell.angle_alpha   90.00
_cell.angle_beta   90.00
_cell.angle_gamma   90.00
#
_symmetry.space_group_name_H-M   'P 1'
#
loop_
_entity.id
_entity.type
_entity.pdbx_description
1 polymer ?
#
loop_
_entity_poly.entity_id
_entity_poly.type
_entity_poly.pdbx_seq_one_letter_code
_entity_poly.pdbx_strand_id
1 'polypeptide(L)'
;SAASVWHLAPVIDSLHVDALSVHVLRDANGRMNFADVQERFAALPPKPADAKPARFSVSNIAVTNTSFLYEDKLLNTVQRVENFTLTLPFLSNLPHDVTLNTAPSLFAKINGSPLALAGTMQPFADSREANLNINLD
;
A
#
# COMPACT_ATOMS: atom_id res chain seq x y z
N SER A 1 -13.41 33.65 -9.67
CA SER A 1 -14.59 33.16 -8.92
C SER A 1 -14.15 32.21 -7.83
N ALA A 2 -14.50 32.48 -6.56
CA ALA A 2 -14.23 31.62 -5.40
C ALA A 2 -15.00 30.28 -5.41
N ALA A 3 -15.72 29.99 -6.51
CA ALA A 3 -16.41 28.73 -6.76
C ALA A 3 -15.55 27.67 -7.48
N SER A 4 -14.26 27.94 -7.74
CA SER A 4 -13.39 27.03 -8.52
C SER A 4 -12.42 26.17 -7.68
N VAL A 5 -12.40 26.32 -6.35
CA VAL A 5 -11.56 25.55 -5.41
C VAL A 5 -12.44 24.60 -4.58
N TRP A 6 -13.35 23.90 -5.26
CA TRP A 6 -14.32 22.98 -4.65
C TRP A 6 -14.34 21.60 -5.37
N HIS A 7 -13.23 21.20 -6.00
CA HIS A 7 -13.03 19.78 -6.28
C HIS A 7 -12.54 19.13 -4.98
N LEU A 8 -13.47 18.52 -4.23
CA LEU A 8 -13.29 17.84 -2.93
C LEU A 8 -12.33 16.62 -2.95
N ALA A 9 -11.37 16.61 -3.85
CA ALA A 9 -10.37 15.56 -3.97
C ALA A 9 -9.02 16.09 -3.46
N PRO A 10 -8.46 15.56 -2.36
CA PRO A 10 -7.07 15.85 -2.01
C PRO A 10 -6.14 15.47 -3.17
N VAL A 11 -5.31 16.43 -3.57
CA VAL A 11 -4.20 16.24 -4.52
C VAL A 11 -2.91 16.41 -3.73
N ILE A 12 -2.09 15.36 -3.71
CA ILE A 12 -0.83 15.32 -2.98
C ILE A 12 0.29 15.16 -4.01
N ASP A 13 1.24 16.09 -4.03
CA ASP A 13 2.33 16.10 -5.01
C ASP A 13 3.39 15.03 -4.73
N SER A 14 3.58 14.66 -3.46
CA SER A 14 4.57 13.65 -3.04
C SER A 14 4.16 12.97 -1.75
N LEU A 15 4.34 11.66 -1.69
CA LEU A 15 4.23 10.86 -0.47
C LEU A 15 5.50 10.04 -0.31
N HIS A 16 6.29 10.37 0.70
CA HIS A 16 7.50 9.64 1.01
C HIS A 16 7.47 9.13 2.45
N VAL A 17 7.62 7.82 2.60
CA VAL A 17 7.87 7.16 3.88
C VAL A 17 9.27 6.57 3.83
N ASP A 18 10.13 6.99 4.75
CA ASP A 18 11.50 6.49 4.85
C ASP A 18 11.73 5.78 6.18
N ALA A 19 12.52 4.70 6.13
CA ALA A 19 12.99 3.97 7.30
C ALA A 19 11.88 3.49 8.27
N LEU A 20 10.70 3.16 7.73
CA LEU A 20 9.63 2.58 8.54
C LEU A 20 10.03 1.18 9.01
N SER A 21 9.83 0.89 10.30
CA SER A 21 10.07 -0.43 10.87
C SER A 21 8.77 -1.00 11.42
N VAL A 22 8.30 -2.09 10.84
CA VAL A 22 7.04 -2.75 11.23
C VAL A 22 7.34 -4.09 11.88
N HIS A 23 6.76 -4.32 13.07
CA HIS A 23 6.84 -5.61 13.75
C HIS A 23 5.43 -6.14 14.02
N VAL A 24 5.12 -7.26 13.37
CA VAL A 24 3.89 -8.02 13.58
C VAL A 24 4.22 -9.29 14.35
N LEU A 25 3.51 -9.51 15.46
CA LEU A 25 3.64 -10.70 16.28
C LEU A 25 2.28 -11.39 16.40
N ARG A 26 2.24 -12.68 16.07
CA ARG A 26 1.17 -13.59 16.44
C ARG A 26 1.61 -14.43 17.64
N ASP A 27 0.88 -14.32 18.75
CA ASP A 27 1.19 -15.07 19.96
C ASP A 27 0.83 -16.57 19.83
N ALA A 28 1.17 -17.36 20.86
CA ALA A 28 0.91 -18.79 20.89
C ALA A 28 -0.59 -19.16 20.95
N ASN A 29 -1.46 -18.19 21.26
CA ASN A 29 -2.92 -18.35 21.22
C ASN A 29 -3.49 -17.91 19.87
N GLY A 30 -2.64 -17.50 18.92
CA GLY A 30 -3.01 -17.02 17.61
C GLY A 30 -3.44 -15.56 17.55
N ARG A 31 -3.33 -14.79 18.64
CA ARG A 31 -3.72 -13.38 18.71
C ARG A 31 -2.61 -12.48 18.17
N MET A 32 -2.99 -11.49 17.36
CA MET A 32 -2.07 -10.48 16.83
C MET A 32 -1.78 -9.38 17.86
N ASN A 33 -0.55 -8.86 17.87
CA ASN A 33 -0.14 -7.74 18.73
C ASN A 33 -0.84 -6.39 18.41
N PHE A 34 -1.56 -6.32 17.28
CA PHE A 34 -2.36 -5.15 16.87
C PHE A 34 -3.88 -5.43 16.92
N ALA A 35 -4.31 -6.51 17.59
CA ALA A 35 -5.73 -6.91 17.61
C ALA A 35 -6.65 -5.80 18.16
N ASP A 36 -6.20 -5.03 19.16
CA ASP A 36 -6.97 -3.91 19.72
C ASP A 36 -7.22 -2.79 18.70
N VAL A 37 -6.22 -2.49 17.86
CA VAL A 37 -6.34 -1.53 16.76
C VAL A 37 -7.35 -2.04 15.73
N GLN A 38 -7.26 -3.33 15.35
CA GLN A 38 -8.19 -3.96 14.43
C GLN A 38 -9.64 -3.91 14.96
N GLU A 39 -9.84 -4.26 16.23
CA GLU A 39 -11.14 -4.22 16.92
C GLU A 39 -11.72 -2.80 16.92
N ARG A 40 -10.90 -1.78 17.19
CA ARG A 40 -11.32 -0.37 17.13
C ARG A 40 -11.79 0.05 15.74
N PHE A 41 -11.07 -0.35 14.70
CA PHE A 41 -11.49 -0.05 13.32
C PHE A 41 -12.76 -0.80 12.93
N ALA A 42 -12.93 -2.04 13.38
CA ALA A 42 -14.13 -2.83 13.14
C ALA A 42 -15.38 -2.28 13.87
N ALA A 43 -15.18 -1.59 14.99
CA ALA A 43 -16.25 -0.95 15.76
C ALA A 43 -16.71 0.40 15.17
N LEU A 44 -16.03 0.94 14.15
CA LEU A 44 -16.47 2.16 13.48
C LEU A 44 -17.81 1.92 12.76
N PRO A 45 -18.73 2.91 12.77
CA PRO A 45 -20.00 2.76 12.07
C PRO A 45 -19.76 2.48 10.58
N PRO A 46 -20.52 1.57 9.96
CA PRO A 46 -20.38 1.26 8.56
C PRO A 46 -20.65 2.52 7.72
N LYS A 47 -19.90 2.68 6.63
CA LYS A 47 -20.18 3.73 5.65
C LYS A 47 -21.57 3.49 5.04
N PRO A 48 -22.34 4.55 4.72
CA PRO A 48 -23.60 4.40 3.99
C PRO A 48 -23.37 3.59 2.71
N ALA A 49 -24.29 2.67 2.39
CA ALA A 49 -24.18 1.80 1.21
C ALA A 49 -24.06 2.60 -0.10
N ASP A 50 -24.60 3.82 -0.12
CA ASP A 50 -24.68 4.68 -1.30
C ASP A 50 -23.54 5.72 -1.36
N ALA A 51 -22.58 5.65 -0.43
CA ALA A 51 -21.47 6.59 -0.38
C ALA A 51 -20.53 6.39 -1.58
N LYS A 52 -20.41 7.40 -2.44
CA LYS A 52 -19.42 7.40 -3.53
C LYS A 52 -18.00 7.33 -2.94
N PRO A 53 -17.07 6.59 -3.57
CA PRO A 53 -15.67 6.59 -3.15
C PRO A 53 -15.11 8.00 -3.08
N ALA A 54 -14.35 8.31 -2.02
CA ALA A 54 -13.62 9.56 -1.93
C ALA A 54 -12.64 9.65 -3.11
N ARG A 55 -12.62 10.81 -3.76
CA ARG A 55 -11.72 11.09 -4.88
C ARG A 55 -10.36 11.54 -4.35
N PHE A 56 -9.27 11.14 -4.99
CA PHE A 56 -7.92 11.54 -4.60
C PHE A 56 -6.95 11.41 -5.78
N SER A 57 -5.84 12.12 -5.68
CA SER A 57 -4.65 11.92 -6.51
C SER A 57 -3.39 12.08 -5.66
N VAL A 58 -2.48 11.12 -5.75
CA VAL A 58 -1.18 11.17 -5.06
C VAL A 58 -0.09 10.87 -6.08
N SER A 59 0.88 11.78 -6.20
CA SER A 59 2.03 11.64 -7.09
C SER A 59 3.29 11.30 -6.31
N ASN A 60 4.34 10.87 -7.01
CA ASN A 60 5.69 10.64 -6.49
C ASN A 60 5.70 9.83 -5.19
N ILE A 61 5.06 8.67 -5.22
CA ILE A 61 4.93 7.80 -4.04
C ILE A 61 6.20 6.98 -3.88
N ALA A 62 6.81 7.06 -2.70
CA ALA A 62 7.97 6.28 -2.34
C ALA A 62 7.85 5.74 -0.91
N VAL A 63 8.14 4.47 -0.73
CA VAL A 63 8.41 3.84 0.56
C VAL A 63 9.81 3.27 0.47
N THR A 64 10.75 3.79 1.25
CA THR A 64 12.18 3.43 1.15
C THR A 64 12.72 2.95 2.49
N ASN A 65 13.79 2.15 2.43
CA ASN A 65 14.53 1.67 3.60
C ASN A 65 13.66 1.01 4.68
N THR A 66 12.51 0.46 4.29
CA THR A 66 11.53 -0.08 5.23
C THR A 66 11.89 -1.52 5.59
N SER A 67 11.57 -1.92 6.81
CA SER A 67 11.73 -3.29 7.28
C SER A 67 10.43 -3.83 7.87
N PHE A 68 10.20 -5.13 7.68
CA PHE A 68 9.10 -5.86 8.27
C PHE A 68 9.64 -7.11 8.98
N LEU A 69 9.24 -7.29 10.23
CA LEU A 69 9.44 -8.51 10.99
C LEU A 69 8.07 -9.12 11.28
N TYR A 70 7.87 -10.36 10.85
CA TYR A 70 6.71 -11.16 11.24
C TYR A 70 7.17 -12.34 12.07
N GLU A 71 6.73 -12.38 13.32
CA GLU A 71 6.95 -13.50 14.25
C GLU A 71 5.63 -14.23 14.47
N ASP A 72 5.57 -15.52 14.12
CA ASP A 72 4.45 -16.40 14.46
C ASP A 72 4.90 -17.40 15.53
N LYS A 73 4.51 -17.17 16.79
CA LYS A 73 4.81 -18.06 17.91
C LYS A 73 3.97 -19.32 17.92
N LEU A 74 2.80 -19.32 17.27
CA LEU A 74 1.97 -20.51 17.15
C LEU A 74 2.60 -21.52 16.18
N LEU A 75 3.15 -21.04 15.07
CA LEU A 75 3.84 -21.87 14.08
C LEU A 75 5.36 -21.97 14.31
N ASN A 76 5.89 -21.23 15.28
CA ASN A 76 7.32 -21.09 15.56
C ASN A 76 8.12 -20.70 14.30
N THR A 77 7.65 -19.68 13.58
CA THR A 77 8.28 -19.18 12.36
C THR A 77 8.57 -17.68 12.46
N VAL A 78 9.62 -17.24 11.76
CA VAL A 78 9.98 -15.82 11.64
C VAL A 78 10.23 -15.50 10.17
N GLN A 79 9.58 -14.46 9.67
CA GLN A 79 9.77 -13.91 8.33
C GLN A 79 10.36 -12.50 8.44
N ARG A 80 11.43 -12.24 7.69
CA ARG A 80 12.09 -10.94 7.64
C ARG A 80 12.01 -10.38 6.23
N VAL A 81 11.59 -9.12 6.13
CA VAL A 81 11.67 -8.33 4.89
C VAL A 81 12.55 -7.13 5.18
N GLU A 82 13.66 -7.05 4.47
CA GLU A 82 14.68 -6.02 4.64
C GLU A 82 14.85 -5.21 3.36
N ASN A 83 15.32 -3.96 3.49
CA ASN A 83 15.53 -3.03 2.38
C ASN A 83 14.31 -2.89 1.48
N PHE A 84 13.11 -2.94 2.05
CA PHE A 84 11.88 -2.79 1.28
C PHE A 84 11.83 -1.39 0.68
N THR A 85 11.75 -1.36 -0.63
CA THR A 85 11.62 -0.16 -1.45
C THR A 85 10.46 -0.36 -2.41
N LEU A 86 9.46 0.51 -2.35
CA LEU A 86 8.35 0.58 -3.30
C LEU A 86 8.30 1.99 -3.88
N THR A 87 8.27 2.10 -5.19
CA THR A 87 8.05 3.38 -5.87
C THR A 87 6.88 3.28 -6.85
N LEU A 88 6.12 4.37 -6.94
CA LEU A 88 4.97 4.47 -7.82
C LEU A 88 4.85 5.92 -8.31
N PRO A 89 4.88 6.18 -9.63
CA PRO A 89 4.84 7.55 -10.17
C PRO A 89 3.61 8.34 -9.74
N PHE A 90 2.43 7.71 -9.77
CA PHE A 90 1.18 8.29 -9.27
C PHE A 90 0.13 7.21 -8.99
N LEU A 91 -0.85 7.55 -8.18
CA LEU A 91 -2.05 6.78 -7.88
C LEU A 91 -3.24 7.75 -7.77
N SER A 92 -4.19 7.67 -8.70
CA SER A 92 -5.33 8.59 -8.77
C SER A 92 -6.60 7.85 -9.18
N ASN A 93 -7.70 8.16 -8.50
CA ASN A 93 -9.03 7.71 -8.92
C ASN A 93 -9.88 8.87 -9.47
N LEU A 94 -9.27 9.97 -9.90
CA LEU A 94 -9.98 11.04 -10.59
C LEU A 94 -10.49 10.54 -11.96
N PRO A 95 -11.70 10.94 -12.41
CA PRO A 95 -12.30 10.40 -13.63
C PRO A 95 -11.44 10.50 -14.90
N HIS A 96 -10.54 11.47 -14.98
CA HIS A 96 -9.62 11.64 -16.12
C HIS A 96 -8.31 10.85 -15.99
N ASP A 97 -8.01 10.30 -14.80
CA ASP A 97 -6.76 9.59 -14.52
C ASP A 97 -6.92 8.07 -14.47
N VAL A 98 -8.16 7.56 -14.36
CA VAL A 98 -8.41 6.13 -14.10
C VAL A 98 -7.88 5.18 -15.18
N THR A 99 -7.72 5.65 -16.42
CA THR A 99 -7.19 4.87 -17.55
C THR A 99 -5.68 5.10 -17.76
N LEU A 100 -5.04 5.93 -16.94
CA LEU A 100 -3.61 6.18 -17.07
C LEU A 100 -2.82 4.98 -16.52
N ASN A 101 -1.85 4.55 -17.31
CA ASN A 101 -0.89 3.53 -16.89
C ASN A 101 0.07 4.11 -15.85
N THR A 102 0.27 3.38 -14.76
CA THR A 102 1.30 3.67 -13.76
C THR A 102 2.28 2.50 -13.67
N ALA A 103 3.55 2.80 -13.45
CA ALA A 103 4.64 1.82 -13.49
C ALA A 103 5.28 1.63 -12.12
N PRO A 104 4.74 0.74 -11.25
CA PRO A 104 5.36 0.46 -9.96
C PRO A 104 6.70 -0.26 -10.12
N SER A 105 7.60 -0.03 -9.16
CA SER A 105 8.75 -0.89 -8.92
C SER A 105 8.86 -1.23 -7.43
N LEU A 106 9.27 -2.47 -7.15
CA LEU A 106 9.49 -2.97 -5.80
C LEU A 106 10.80 -3.72 -5.74
N PHE A 107 11.55 -3.49 -4.67
CA PHE A 107 12.69 -4.29 -4.28
C PHE A 107 12.59 -4.62 -2.79
N ALA A 108 12.94 -5.85 -2.41
CA ALA A 108 13.11 -6.24 -1.02
C ALA A 108 14.04 -7.45 -0.91
N LYS A 109 14.52 -7.73 0.31
CA LYS A 109 15.14 -9.00 0.67
C LYS A 109 14.22 -9.77 1.61
N ILE A 110 13.72 -10.91 1.17
CA ILE A 110 12.84 -11.78 1.96
C ILE A 110 13.70 -12.91 2.53
N ASN A 111 13.89 -12.91 3.85
CA ASN A 111 14.80 -13.81 4.56
C ASN A 111 16.21 -13.85 3.94
N GLY A 112 16.71 -12.68 3.51
CA GLY A 112 17.99 -12.53 2.82
C GLY A 112 17.96 -12.74 1.31
N SER A 113 16.93 -13.41 0.75
CA SER A 113 16.80 -13.62 -0.69
C SER A 113 16.26 -12.37 -1.40
N PRO A 114 16.92 -11.84 -2.45
CA PRO A 114 16.44 -10.68 -3.16
C PRO A 114 15.17 -10.99 -3.95
N LEU A 115 14.26 -10.02 -4.00
CA LEU A 115 13.08 -10.01 -4.84
C LEU A 115 12.98 -8.64 -5.51
N ALA A 116 12.86 -8.64 -6.84
CA ALA A 116 12.59 -7.43 -7.62
C ALA A 116 11.32 -7.63 -8.46
N LEU A 117 10.43 -6.63 -8.40
CA LEU A 117 9.22 -6.57 -9.20
C LEU A 117 9.19 -5.23 -9.93
N ALA A 118 8.77 -5.23 -11.18
CA ALA A 118 8.43 -4.02 -11.91
C ALA A 118 7.25 -4.29 -12.82
N GLY A 119 6.43 -3.30 -13.11
CA GLY A 119 5.25 -3.55 -13.92
C GLY A 119 4.57 -2.31 -14.44
N THR A 120 3.41 -2.51 -15.04
CA THR A 120 2.51 -1.45 -15.47
C THR A 120 1.08 -1.85 -15.13
N MET A 121 0.29 -0.94 -14.58
CA MET A 121 -1.07 -1.20 -14.14
C MET A 121 -2.00 -0.01 -14.32
N GLN A 122 -3.31 -0.28 -14.35
CA GLN A 122 -4.41 0.69 -14.32
C GLN A 122 -5.32 0.39 -13.12
N PRO A 123 -4.95 0.84 -11.90
CA PRO A 123 -5.58 0.35 -10.66
C PRO A 123 -7.07 0.70 -10.51
N PHE A 124 -7.52 1.76 -11.20
CA PHE A 124 -8.87 2.30 -11.09
C PHE A 124 -9.66 2.29 -12.40
N ALA A 125 -9.09 1.73 -13.48
CA ALA A 125 -9.86 1.47 -14.69
C ALA A 125 -10.95 0.43 -14.41
N ASP A 126 -12.03 0.46 -15.18
CA ASP A 126 -13.15 -0.48 -15.01
C ASP A 126 -12.70 -1.93 -15.19
N SER A 127 -11.78 -2.20 -16.13
CA SER A 127 -11.22 -3.55 -16.37
C SER A 127 -10.04 -3.93 -15.47
N ARG A 128 -9.56 -3.04 -14.59
CA ARG A 128 -8.39 -3.19 -13.69
C ARG A 128 -7.31 -4.13 -14.23
N GLU A 129 -6.40 -3.60 -15.02
CA GLU A 129 -5.33 -4.39 -15.65
C GLU A 129 -3.99 -4.19 -14.94
N ALA A 130 -3.19 -5.26 -14.82
CA ALA A 130 -1.84 -5.22 -14.28
C ALA A 130 -0.94 -6.24 -14.97
N ASN A 131 0.25 -5.78 -15.40
CA ASN A 131 1.32 -6.60 -15.94
C ASN A 131 2.52 -6.48 -15.00
N LEU A 132 3.02 -7.61 -14.49
CA LEU A 132 4.11 -7.66 -13.51
C LEU A 132 5.23 -8.55 -14.04
N ASN A 133 6.44 -8.02 -14.03
CA ASN A 133 7.67 -8.74 -14.27
C ASN A 133 8.31 -9.07 -12.91
N ILE A 134 8.56 -10.35 -12.68
CA ILE A 134 9.10 -10.88 -11.43
C ILE A 134 10.49 -11.41 -11.71
N ASN A 135 11.49 -10.89 -11.00
CA ASN A 135 12.86 -11.38 -11.05
C ASN A 135 13.20 -12.03 -9.71
N LEU A 136 13.58 -13.31 -9.79
CA LEU A 136 14.04 -14.14 -8.69
C LEU A 136 15.45 -14.61 -9.05
N ASP A 137 16.40 -14.40 -8.14
CA ASP A 137 17.76 -14.96 -8.26
C ASP A 137 17.83 -16.38 -7.67
#